data_AF-A0AA42LFB3-F1
#
_entry.id   AF-A0AA42LFB3-F1
#
_cell.length_a   1.000
_cell.length_b   1.000
_cell.length_c   1.000
_cell.angle_alpha   90.00
_cell.angle_beta   90.00
_cell.angle_gamma   90.00
#
_symmetry.space_group_name_H-M   'P 1'
#
loop_
_entity.id
_entity.type
_entity.pdbx_description
1 polymer ?
#
loop_
_entity_poly.entity_id
_entity_poly.type
_entity_poly.pdbx_seq_one_letter_code
_entity_poly.pdbx_strand_id
1 'polypeptide(L)'
;SWLNKLATNIAVTCGDIEPFKLDSVLELENSRNINPTSHRMLFDLALLKILNLKDWLENGDDSPYQVWKLAQGETAVRNLISGWLRQQSNHKYVISQENELANAQRPDIRFENTNVVSPVPVELKLLDKGWSGPDLCERLRNQLVGDYLREINAGCGVFLLVAQNCNKRWDINGQLTSLEDLEDTLDRYWQGIAKDWPDIDTIKVIVIDLNKRSRVSLT
;
A
#
# COMPACT_ATOMS: atom_id res chain seq x y z
N SER A 1 7.75 -11.31 -11.80
CA SER A 1 7.63 -10.50 -10.57
C SER A 1 6.28 -10.78 -9.90
N TRP A 2 6.10 -10.42 -8.63
CA TRP A 2 4.81 -10.47 -7.93
C TRP A 2 3.77 -9.56 -8.62
N LEU A 3 4.21 -8.43 -9.20
CA LEU A 3 3.40 -7.57 -10.06
C LEU A 3 2.75 -8.33 -11.23
N ASN A 4 3.50 -9.18 -11.95
CA ASN A 4 2.93 -9.97 -13.05
C ASN A 4 1.86 -10.95 -12.54
N LYS A 5 2.08 -11.57 -11.37
CA LYS A 5 1.10 -12.48 -10.76
C LYS A 5 -0.17 -11.72 -10.36
N LEU A 6 -0.01 -10.53 -9.79
CA LEU A 6 -1.13 -9.63 -9.45
C LEU A 6 -1.90 -9.22 -10.70
N ALA A 7 -1.21 -8.73 -11.74
CA ALA A 7 -1.81 -8.36 -13.02
C ALA A 7 -2.53 -9.55 -13.69
N THR A 8 -1.93 -10.74 -13.64
CA THR A 8 -2.55 -11.98 -14.16
C THR A 8 -3.82 -12.33 -13.38
N ASN A 9 -3.77 -12.28 -12.04
CA ASN A 9 -4.95 -12.57 -11.21
C ASN A 9 -6.09 -11.60 -11.47
N ILE A 10 -5.78 -10.31 -11.63
CA ILE A 10 -6.77 -9.30 -12.00
C ILE A 10 -7.38 -9.63 -13.38
N ALA A 11 -6.56 -9.94 -14.38
CA ALA A 11 -7.03 -10.27 -15.73
C ALA A 11 -7.96 -11.50 -15.75
N VAL A 12 -7.59 -12.56 -15.01
CA VAL A 12 -8.38 -13.79 -14.87
C VAL A 12 -9.71 -13.51 -14.17
N THR A 13 -9.72 -12.69 -13.12
CA THR A 13 -10.93 -12.37 -12.34
C THR A 13 -11.88 -11.44 -13.11
N CYS A 14 -11.35 -10.59 -14.00
CA CYS A 14 -12.12 -9.74 -14.91
C CYS A 14 -12.76 -10.50 -16.09
N GLY A 15 -12.45 -11.79 -16.27
CA GLY A 15 -13.25 -12.71 -17.06
C GLY A 15 -13.09 -12.69 -18.58
N ASP A 16 -12.02 -12.14 -19.17
CA ASP A 16 -11.80 -12.28 -20.63
C ASP A 16 -10.40 -11.92 -21.17
N ILE A 17 -9.28 -12.20 -20.49
CA ILE A 17 -7.96 -11.92 -21.09
C ILE A 17 -6.85 -12.91 -20.69
N GLU A 18 -6.06 -13.36 -21.67
CA GLU A 18 -4.95 -14.33 -21.53
C GLU A 18 -3.91 -13.94 -20.46
N PRO A 19 -3.20 -14.91 -19.83
CA PRO A 19 -2.13 -14.63 -18.86
C PRO A 19 -0.92 -13.95 -19.53
N PHE A 20 -0.61 -12.71 -19.15
CA PHE A 20 0.33 -11.87 -19.91
C PHE A 20 1.81 -11.93 -19.48
N LYS A 21 2.70 -11.80 -20.48
CA LYS A 21 4.16 -11.60 -20.34
C LYS A 21 4.49 -10.10 -20.31
N LEU A 22 5.53 -9.76 -19.55
CA LEU A 22 5.90 -8.41 -19.09
C LEU A 22 6.45 -7.53 -20.23
N ASP A 23 5.75 -6.44 -20.59
CA ASP A 23 6.33 -5.20 -21.13
C ASP A 23 5.37 -4.02 -20.88
N SER A 24 5.92 -2.93 -20.36
CA SER A 24 5.30 -1.88 -19.54
C SER A 24 4.21 -1.01 -20.17
N VAL A 25 3.82 -1.26 -21.42
CA VAL A 25 2.71 -0.57 -22.11
C VAL A 25 1.38 -1.28 -21.86
N LEU A 26 1.40 -2.61 -21.79
CA LEU A 26 0.20 -3.42 -21.60
C LEU A 26 -0.34 -3.34 -20.16
N GLU A 27 0.51 -3.18 -19.15
CA GLU A 27 0.08 -2.99 -17.76
C GLU A 27 -0.70 -1.67 -17.58
N LEU A 28 -0.30 -0.63 -18.31
CA LEU A 28 -0.98 0.66 -18.33
C LEU A 28 -2.34 0.54 -19.03
N GLU A 29 -2.39 -0.09 -20.20
CA GLU A 29 -3.62 -0.31 -20.98
C GLU A 29 -4.60 -1.24 -20.25
N ASN A 30 -4.12 -2.33 -19.65
CA ASN A 30 -4.95 -3.25 -18.88
C ASN A 30 -5.48 -2.59 -17.60
N SER A 31 -4.67 -1.79 -16.90
CA SER A 31 -5.14 -1.06 -15.72
C SER A 31 -6.26 -0.06 -16.04
N ARG A 32 -6.31 0.47 -17.27
CA ARG A 32 -7.38 1.35 -17.74
C ARG A 32 -8.70 0.61 -17.98
N ASN A 33 -8.67 -0.71 -18.13
CA ASN A 33 -9.85 -1.55 -18.39
C ASN A 33 -10.40 -2.24 -17.15
N ILE A 34 -9.69 -2.22 -16.01
CA ILE A 34 -10.19 -2.82 -14.76
C ILE A 34 -11.37 -1.99 -14.24
N ASN A 35 -12.53 -2.62 -14.09
CA ASN A 35 -13.67 -2.09 -13.36
C ASN A 35 -13.92 -2.99 -12.15
N PRO A 36 -13.51 -2.59 -10.93
CA PRO A 36 -13.73 -3.41 -9.74
C PRO A 36 -15.22 -3.69 -9.51
N THR A 37 -15.56 -4.97 -9.34
CA THR A 37 -16.93 -5.43 -8.99
C THR A 37 -16.97 -6.16 -7.64
N SER A 38 -15.80 -6.36 -7.01
CA SER A 38 -15.67 -6.96 -5.69
C SER A 38 -14.63 -6.22 -4.86
N HIS A 39 -14.70 -6.39 -3.53
CA HIS A 39 -13.71 -5.85 -2.60
C HIS A 39 -12.29 -6.31 -2.94
N ARG A 40 -12.14 -7.60 -3.29
CA ARG A 40 -10.85 -8.17 -3.68
C ARG A 40 -10.28 -7.52 -4.95
N MET A 41 -11.10 -7.31 -5.98
CA MET A 41 -10.64 -6.63 -7.21
C MET A 41 -10.25 -5.17 -6.95
N LEU A 42 -10.97 -4.48 -6.07
CA LEU A 42 -10.61 -3.12 -5.67
C LEU A 42 -9.29 -3.11 -4.91
N PHE A 43 -9.05 -4.12 -4.08
CA PHE A 43 -7.78 -4.29 -3.35
C PHE A 43 -6.63 -4.55 -4.31
N ASP A 44 -6.80 -5.47 -5.26
CA ASP A 44 -5.77 -5.78 -6.24
C ASP A 44 -5.45 -4.54 -7.13
N LEU A 45 -6.47 -3.74 -7.48
CA LEU A 45 -6.27 -2.46 -8.16
C LEU A 45 -5.53 -1.44 -7.28
N ALA A 46 -5.85 -1.35 -5.99
CA ALA A 46 -5.16 -0.47 -5.04
C ALA A 46 -3.67 -0.85 -4.93
N LEU A 47 -3.36 -2.14 -4.82
CA LEU A 47 -1.99 -2.66 -4.82
C LEU A 47 -1.26 -2.26 -6.09
N LEU A 48 -1.84 -2.50 -7.26
CA LEU A 48 -1.24 -2.13 -8.54
C LEU A 48 -0.87 -0.64 -8.58
N LYS A 49 -1.77 0.24 -8.13
CA LYS A 49 -1.53 1.69 -8.13
C LYS A 49 -0.44 2.09 -7.12
N ILE A 50 -0.45 1.54 -5.91
CA ILE A 50 0.55 1.84 -4.89
C ILE A 50 1.94 1.34 -5.31
N LEU A 51 2.03 0.19 -5.97
CA LEU A 51 3.31 -0.33 -6.46
C LEU A 51 3.85 0.47 -7.64
N ASN A 52 2.98 0.95 -8.52
CA ASN A 52 3.40 1.87 -9.58
C ASN A 52 3.93 3.18 -8.98
N LEU A 53 3.32 3.68 -7.89
CA LEU A 53 3.85 4.82 -7.14
C LEU A 53 5.22 4.51 -6.53
N LYS A 54 5.37 3.35 -5.88
CA LYS A 54 6.64 2.88 -5.31
C LYS A 54 7.72 2.81 -6.38
N ASP A 55 7.44 2.14 -7.49
CA ASP A 55 8.40 1.96 -8.58
C ASP A 55 8.80 3.30 -9.21
N TRP A 56 7.82 4.18 -9.47
CA TRP A 56 8.11 5.52 -9.97
C TRP A 56 8.98 6.32 -9.01
N LEU A 57 8.65 6.34 -7.72
CA LEU A 57 9.44 7.08 -6.72
C LEU A 57 10.86 6.50 -6.53
N GLU A 58 10.99 5.19 -6.53
CA GLU A 58 12.25 4.50 -6.24
C GLU A 58 13.16 4.34 -7.46
N ASN A 59 12.59 4.10 -8.64
CA ASN A 59 13.32 3.68 -9.82
C ASN A 59 13.11 4.61 -11.03
N GLY A 60 12.02 5.36 -11.11
CA GLY A 60 11.71 6.25 -12.23
C GLY A 60 12.72 7.39 -12.45
N ASP A 61 13.10 7.64 -13.70
CA ASP A 61 14.09 8.67 -14.05
C ASP A 61 13.61 10.10 -13.73
N ASP A 62 12.31 10.35 -13.94
CA ASP A 62 11.62 11.59 -13.64
C ASP A 62 11.07 11.65 -12.20
N SER A 63 11.50 10.73 -11.34
CA SER A 63 11.05 10.64 -9.95
C SER A 63 11.27 11.94 -9.17
N PRO A 64 10.21 12.53 -8.57
CA PRO A 64 10.32 13.72 -7.73
C PRO A 64 10.73 13.38 -6.28
N TYR A 65 11.41 12.25 -6.05
CA TYR A 65 11.68 11.72 -4.71
C TYR A 65 12.28 12.77 -3.75
N GLN A 66 13.17 13.64 -4.25
CA GLN A 66 13.79 14.70 -3.44
C GLN A 66 12.76 15.66 -2.85
N VAL A 67 11.73 16.04 -3.63
CA VAL A 67 10.65 16.91 -3.17
C VAL A 67 9.76 16.17 -2.16
N TRP A 68 9.49 14.89 -2.40
CA TRP A 68 8.69 14.06 -1.48
C TRP A 68 9.38 13.83 -0.14
N LYS A 69 10.72 13.77 -0.11
CA LYS A 69 11.49 13.73 1.14
C LYS A 69 11.35 15.00 1.99
N LEU A 70 11.02 16.14 1.39
CA LEU A 70 10.84 17.41 2.11
C LEU A 70 9.47 17.56 2.76
N ALA A 71 8.50 16.69 2.40
CA ALA A 71 7.16 16.73 2.96
C ALA A 71 7.20 16.53 4.48
N GLN A 72 6.67 17.50 5.23
CA GLN A 72 6.76 17.52 6.68
C GLN A 72 5.59 16.77 7.31
N GLY A 73 5.87 15.58 7.82
CA GLY A 73 4.90 14.79 8.58
C GLY A 73 3.91 14.01 7.73
N GLU A 74 3.12 13.18 8.43
CA GLU A 74 2.28 12.16 7.82
C GLU A 74 1.14 12.74 7.00
N THR A 75 0.50 13.83 7.45
CA THR A 75 -0.52 14.54 6.68
C THR A 75 0.00 15.00 5.31
N ALA A 76 1.20 15.58 5.25
CA ALA A 76 1.77 16.06 3.99
C ALA A 76 2.05 14.91 3.02
N VAL A 77 2.67 13.82 3.50
CA VAL A 77 2.93 12.62 2.69
C VAL A 77 1.63 11.94 2.25
N ARG A 78 0.66 11.81 3.16
CA ARG A 78 -0.69 11.28 2.88
C ARG A 78 -1.39 12.06 1.76
N ASN A 79 -1.26 13.39 1.77
CA ASN A 79 -1.83 14.26 0.73
C ASN A 79 -1.13 14.09 -0.62
N LEU A 80 0.19 13.95 -0.65
CA LEU A 80 0.95 13.68 -1.89
C LEU A 80 0.54 12.34 -2.50
N ILE A 81 0.54 11.27 -1.69
CA ILE A 81 0.13 9.93 -2.12
C ILE A 81 -1.31 9.95 -2.63
N SER A 82 -2.23 10.54 -1.86
CA SER A 82 -3.65 10.58 -2.23
C SER A 82 -3.89 11.42 -3.49
N GLY A 83 -3.19 12.54 -3.64
CA GLY A 83 -3.25 13.37 -4.84
C GLY A 83 -2.80 12.60 -6.08
N TRP A 84 -1.68 11.89 -5.99
CA TRP A 84 -1.18 11.04 -7.07
C TRP A 84 -2.18 9.91 -7.40
N LEU A 85 -2.67 9.19 -6.39
CA LEU A 85 -3.65 8.12 -6.59
C LEU A 85 -4.95 8.62 -7.25
N ARG A 86 -5.46 9.80 -6.86
CA ARG A 86 -6.64 10.41 -7.51
C ARG A 86 -6.39 10.66 -9.00
N GLN A 87 -5.21 11.18 -9.35
CA GLN A 87 -4.85 11.41 -10.76
C GLN A 87 -4.73 10.09 -11.55
N GLN A 88 -4.29 9.02 -10.88
CA GLN A 88 -4.16 7.69 -11.49
C GLN A 88 -5.45 6.84 -11.47
N SER A 89 -6.56 7.41 -10.98
CA SER A 89 -7.82 6.69 -10.79
C SER A 89 -8.48 6.26 -12.09
N ASN A 90 -8.42 7.09 -13.14
CA ASN A 90 -9.09 6.89 -14.42
C ASN A 90 -10.58 6.49 -14.27
N HIS A 91 -11.29 7.14 -13.34
CA HIS A 91 -12.68 6.86 -12.97
C HIS A 91 -12.95 5.44 -12.43
N LYS A 92 -11.91 4.67 -12.07
CA LYS A 92 -12.05 3.30 -11.55
C LYS A 92 -12.19 3.24 -10.04
N TYR A 93 -11.88 4.32 -9.34
CA TYR A 93 -12.08 4.47 -7.91
C TYR A 93 -12.06 5.95 -7.53
N VAL A 94 -12.45 6.24 -6.30
CA VAL A 94 -12.30 7.53 -5.64
C VAL A 94 -11.39 7.35 -4.43
N ILE A 95 -10.61 8.38 -4.09
CA ILE A 95 -9.79 8.39 -2.89
C ILE A 95 -10.39 9.35 -1.86
N SER A 96 -10.87 8.79 -0.74
CA SER A 96 -11.19 9.55 0.46
C SER A 96 -10.05 9.45 1.49
N GLN A 97 -9.97 10.44 2.38
CA GLN A 97 -8.99 10.52 3.45
C GLN A 97 -9.70 10.75 4.79
N GLU A 98 -9.00 10.48 5.88
CA GLU A 98 -9.41 10.97 7.20
C GLU A 98 -9.49 12.50 7.20
N ASN A 99 -10.56 13.03 7.81
CA ASN A 99 -10.74 14.47 7.99
C ASN A 99 -10.20 14.81 9.39
N GLU A 100 -9.21 15.70 9.50
CA GLU A 100 -8.46 15.97 10.75
C GLU A 100 -9.33 16.37 11.96
N LEU A 101 -10.59 16.75 11.73
CA LEU A 101 -11.54 17.22 12.74
C LEU A 101 -12.64 16.20 13.12
N ALA A 102 -12.71 15.02 12.48
CA ALA A 102 -13.96 14.25 12.45
C ALA A 102 -14.01 12.92 13.24
N ASN A 103 -12.90 12.43 13.79
CA ASN A 103 -12.71 11.24 14.66
C ASN A 103 -11.49 10.46 14.16
N ALA A 104 -10.65 9.99 15.09
CA ALA A 104 -9.52 9.07 14.88
C ALA A 104 -9.95 7.64 14.47
N GLN A 105 -11.06 7.50 13.76
CA GLN A 105 -11.69 6.24 13.35
C GLN A 105 -11.67 6.03 11.82
N ARG A 106 -11.01 6.91 11.06
CA ARG A 106 -10.90 6.75 9.60
C ARG A 106 -9.47 6.36 9.23
N PRO A 107 -9.30 5.37 8.34
CA PRO A 107 -7.98 5.05 7.78
C PRO A 107 -7.43 6.25 7.02
N ASP A 108 -6.11 6.29 6.93
CA ASP A 108 -5.39 7.38 6.28
C ASP A 108 -5.85 7.62 4.84
N ILE A 109 -6.03 6.54 4.06
CA ILE A 109 -6.47 6.59 2.67
C ILE A 109 -7.50 5.47 2.44
N ARG A 110 -8.55 5.71 1.66
CA ARG A 110 -9.47 4.67 1.19
C ARG A 110 -9.65 4.70 -0.30
N PHE A 111 -9.63 3.51 -0.90
CA PHE A 111 -10.11 3.30 -2.25
C PHE A 111 -11.60 2.95 -2.18
N GLU A 112 -12.42 3.73 -2.87
CA GLU A 112 -13.87 3.56 -2.97
C GLU A 112 -14.29 3.35 -4.42
N ASN A 113 -15.28 2.50 -4.67
CA ASN A 113 -15.89 2.33 -5.99
C ASN A 113 -17.40 2.09 -5.81
N THR A 114 -18.24 2.73 -6.63
CA THR A 114 -19.71 2.64 -6.52
C THR A 114 -20.27 1.24 -6.73
N ASN A 115 -19.53 0.36 -7.42
CA ASN A 115 -19.90 -1.03 -7.69
C ASN A 115 -19.37 -2.00 -6.61
N VAL A 116 -18.64 -1.50 -5.61
CA VAL A 116 -18.02 -2.31 -4.56
C VAL A 116 -18.55 -1.86 -3.20
N VAL A 117 -19.11 -2.80 -2.45
CA VAL A 117 -19.79 -2.51 -1.17
C VAL A 117 -18.82 -1.93 -0.14
N SER A 118 -17.67 -2.58 0.04
CA SER A 118 -16.71 -2.22 1.09
C SER A 118 -15.44 -1.59 0.50
N PRO A 119 -15.05 -0.40 0.98
CA PRO A 119 -13.81 0.26 0.52
C PRO A 119 -12.58 -0.53 0.98
N VAL A 120 -11.46 -0.25 0.32
CA VAL A 120 -10.16 -0.82 0.73
C VAL A 120 -9.39 0.24 1.52
N PRO A 121 -9.14 0.02 2.83
CA PRO A 121 -8.35 0.91 3.64
C PRO A 121 -6.85 0.74 3.37
N VAL A 122 -6.15 1.87 3.45
CA VAL A 122 -4.69 1.94 3.47
C VAL A 122 -4.29 2.74 4.69
N GLU A 123 -3.56 2.10 5.59
CA GLU A 123 -3.00 2.73 6.78
C GLU A 123 -1.54 3.13 6.51
N LEU A 124 -1.20 4.40 6.70
CA LEU A 124 0.08 4.98 6.35
C LEU A 124 0.90 5.25 7.62
N LYS A 125 2.19 4.88 7.62
CA LYS A 125 3.12 5.32 8.68
C LYS A 125 4.44 5.81 8.10
N LEU A 126 4.91 6.94 8.61
CA LEU A 126 6.26 7.45 8.31
C LEU A 126 7.27 6.82 9.25
N LEU A 127 8.23 6.06 8.69
CA LEU A 127 9.25 5.35 9.46
C LEU A 127 10.21 6.30 10.20
N ASP A 128 10.34 7.53 9.71
CA ASP A 128 11.12 8.62 10.30
C ASP A 128 10.61 9.09 11.67
N LYS A 129 9.37 8.75 12.06
CA LYS A 129 8.79 9.12 13.37
C LYS A 129 9.31 8.28 14.54
N GLY A 130 10.27 7.37 14.31
CA GLY A 130 10.95 6.66 15.39
C GLY A 130 10.28 5.37 15.88
N TRP A 131 9.27 4.85 15.17
CA TRP A 131 8.55 3.61 15.49
C TRP A 131 9.48 2.45 15.86
N SER A 132 9.21 1.75 16.96
CA SER A 132 9.85 0.46 17.27
C SER A 132 9.22 -0.68 16.47
N GLY A 133 9.87 -1.84 16.42
CA GLY A 133 9.29 -3.03 15.77
C GLY A 133 7.96 -3.45 16.41
N PRO A 134 7.86 -3.54 17.75
CA PRO A 134 6.60 -3.78 18.43
C PRO A 134 5.52 -2.74 18.11
N ASP A 135 5.88 -1.45 17.96
CA ASP A 135 4.89 -0.44 17.57
C ASP A 135 4.35 -0.70 16.16
N LEU A 136 5.20 -1.05 15.19
CA LEU A 136 4.73 -1.36 13.82
C LEU A 136 3.80 -2.59 13.81
N CYS A 137 4.16 -3.63 14.55
CA CYS A 137 3.32 -4.82 14.73
C CYS A 137 1.97 -4.50 15.40
N GLU A 138 1.97 -3.62 16.40
CA GLU A 138 0.77 -3.14 17.07
C GLU A 138 -0.11 -2.35 16.11
N ARG A 139 0.46 -1.41 15.34
CA ARG A 139 -0.28 -0.57 14.39
C ARG A 139 -0.91 -1.37 13.27
N LEU A 140 -0.18 -2.34 12.71
CA LEU A 140 -0.72 -3.28 11.72
C LEU A 140 -1.92 -4.06 12.30
N ARG A 141 -1.77 -4.63 13.50
CA ARG A 141 -2.83 -5.46 14.10
C ARG A 141 -4.02 -4.65 14.58
N ASN A 142 -3.79 -3.53 15.25
CA ASN A 142 -4.85 -2.82 15.95
C ASN A 142 -5.52 -1.77 15.07
N GLN A 143 -4.75 -0.99 14.30
CA GLN A 143 -5.36 0.05 13.46
C GLN A 143 -5.87 -0.54 12.15
N LEU A 144 -5.02 -1.21 11.38
CA LEU A 144 -5.45 -1.71 10.08
C LEU A 144 -6.49 -2.82 10.24
N VAL A 145 -6.12 -3.91 10.91
CA VAL A 145 -7.01 -5.07 11.08
C VAL A 145 -8.09 -4.78 12.09
N GLY A 146 -7.64 -4.39 13.27
CA GLY A 146 -8.49 -4.18 14.43
C GLY A 146 -9.54 -3.15 14.13
N ASP A 147 -9.23 -1.95 13.62
CA ASP A 147 -10.21 -0.87 13.50
C ASP A 147 -10.90 -0.78 12.13
N TYR A 148 -10.23 -1.11 11.02
CA TYR A 148 -10.78 -0.86 9.68
C TYR A 148 -11.32 -2.09 8.96
N LEU A 149 -10.78 -3.29 9.23
CA LEU A 149 -11.19 -4.52 8.52
C LEU A 149 -12.24 -5.34 9.32
N ARG A 150 -13.02 -4.69 10.20
CA ARG A 150 -14.05 -5.37 11.01
C ARG A 150 -15.33 -5.73 10.25
N GLU A 151 -15.57 -5.11 9.09
CA GLU A 151 -16.80 -5.37 8.33
C GLU A 151 -16.68 -6.69 7.56
N ILE A 152 -17.76 -7.48 7.55
CA ILE A 152 -17.83 -8.82 6.95
C ILE A 152 -17.39 -8.87 5.47
N ASN A 153 -17.47 -7.74 4.75
CA ASN A 153 -17.09 -7.63 3.35
C ASN A 153 -15.78 -6.82 3.12
N ALA A 154 -15.06 -6.46 4.18
CA ALA A 154 -13.85 -5.63 4.16
C ALA A 154 -12.63 -6.40 4.69
N GLY A 155 -12.34 -7.58 4.11
CA GLY A 155 -11.25 -8.45 4.55
C GLY A 155 -9.87 -8.10 4.01
N CYS A 156 -9.74 -7.10 3.13
CA CYS A 156 -8.48 -6.73 2.48
C CYS A 156 -8.02 -5.29 2.80
N GLY A 157 -6.74 -5.11 3.12
CA GLY A 157 -6.17 -3.81 3.45
C GLY A 157 -4.67 -3.69 3.21
N VAL A 158 -4.18 -2.46 3.14
CA VAL A 158 -2.75 -2.17 2.88
C VAL A 158 -2.12 -1.45 4.08
N PHE A 159 -0.97 -1.95 4.54
CA PHE A 159 -0.13 -1.25 5.50
C PHE A 159 1.03 -0.60 4.75
N LEU A 160 0.93 0.70 4.52
CA LEU A 160 1.89 1.48 3.73
C LEU A 160 2.89 2.18 4.65
N LEU A 161 4.16 1.83 4.51
CA LEU A 161 5.27 2.39 5.23
C LEU A 161 6.08 3.27 4.29
N VAL A 162 6.43 4.48 4.70
CA VAL A 162 7.27 5.38 3.90
C VAL A 162 8.51 5.75 4.70
N ALA A 163 9.68 5.48 4.15
CA ALA A 163 10.97 5.95 4.66
C ALA A 163 11.41 7.18 3.85
N GLN A 164 11.35 8.36 4.46
CA GLN A 164 11.88 9.58 3.85
C GLN A 164 13.39 9.64 4.04
N ASN A 165 13.90 9.49 5.26
CA ASN A 165 15.32 9.54 5.65
C ASN A 165 15.64 8.50 6.74
N CYS A 166 15.04 7.31 6.67
CA CYS A 166 15.20 6.27 7.68
C CYS A 166 16.32 5.29 7.31
N ASN A 167 17.28 5.10 8.23
CA ASN A 167 18.31 4.05 8.18
C ASN A 167 18.26 3.12 9.41
N LYS A 168 17.13 3.14 10.13
CA LYS A 168 16.90 2.37 11.35
C LYS A 168 16.78 0.88 11.04
N ARG A 169 17.09 0.06 12.04
CA ARG A 169 16.70 -1.36 12.09
C ARG A 169 15.67 -1.58 13.19
N TRP A 170 14.76 -2.52 12.98
CA TRP A 170 13.69 -2.83 13.91
C TRP A 170 13.91 -4.21 14.51
N ASP A 171 13.80 -4.33 15.83
CA ASP A 171 13.67 -5.64 16.47
C ASP A 171 12.20 -6.06 16.40
N ILE A 172 11.90 -7.09 15.62
CA ILE A 172 10.56 -7.67 15.50
C ILE A 172 10.66 -9.13 15.93
N ASN A 173 10.04 -9.47 17.07
CA ASN A 173 10.07 -10.81 17.66
C ASN A 173 11.50 -11.37 17.86
N GLY A 174 12.46 -10.53 18.25
CA GLY A 174 13.85 -10.92 18.47
C GLY A 174 14.69 -11.00 17.19
N GLN A 175 14.10 -10.71 16.02
CA GLN A 175 14.81 -10.58 14.75
C GLN A 175 15.11 -9.10 14.49
N LEU A 176 16.40 -8.77 14.34
CA LEU A 176 16.82 -7.44 13.89
C LEU A 176 16.65 -7.32 12.36
N THR A 177 15.71 -6.50 11.93
CA THR A 177 15.24 -6.36 10.55
C THR A 177 15.68 -5.04 9.93
N SER A 178 16.21 -5.11 8.71
CA SER A 178 16.59 -3.96 7.87
C SER A 178 15.36 -3.30 7.23
N LEU A 179 15.52 -2.15 6.57
CA LEU A 179 14.43 -1.52 5.82
C LEU A 179 14.00 -2.40 4.63
N GLU A 180 14.98 -3.02 3.97
CA GLU A 180 14.79 -3.90 2.82
C GLU A 180 14.00 -5.17 3.19
N ASP A 181 14.20 -5.70 4.41
CA ASP A 181 13.53 -6.91 4.89
C ASP A 181 12.24 -6.61 5.70
N LEU A 182 11.85 -5.33 5.84
CA LEU A 182 10.77 -4.92 6.73
C LEU A 182 9.40 -5.38 6.24
N GLU A 183 9.15 -5.30 4.92
CA GLU A 183 7.92 -5.82 4.30
C GLU A 183 7.72 -7.30 4.66
N ASP A 184 8.72 -8.14 4.33
CA ASP A 184 8.65 -9.59 4.53
C ASP A 184 8.58 -9.98 6.01
N THR A 185 9.20 -9.19 6.89
CA THR A 185 9.16 -9.46 8.33
C THR A 185 7.77 -9.16 8.91
N LEU A 186 7.15 -8.04 8.53
CA LEU A 186 5.81 -7.70 8.99
C LEU A 186 4.74 -8.61 8.36
N ASP A 187 4.90 -9.00 7.09
CA ASP A 187 4.06 -10.00 6.44
C ASP A 187 4.14 -11.33 7.21
N ARG A 188 5.34 -11.81 7.58
CA ARG A 188 5.50 -13.02 8.43
C ARG A 188 4.87 -12.88 9.81
N TYR A 189 5.03 -11.71 10.45
CA TYR A 189 4.36 -11.43 11.72
C TYR A 189 2.84 -11.56 11.58
N TRP A 190 2.25 -10.93 10.56
CA TRP A 190 0.82 -11.02 10.29
C TRP A 190 0.36 -12.47 10.11
N GLN A 191 1.05 -13.25 9.28
CA GLN A 191 0.71 -14.66 9.07
C GLN A 191 0.76 -15.48 10.38
N GLY A 192 1.62 -15.11 11.33
CA GLY A 192 1.68 -15.75 12.64
C GLY A 192 0.44 -15.52 13.53
N ILE A 193 -0.29 -14.42 13.30
CA ILE A 193 -1.48 -14.05 14.08
C ILE A 193 -2.80 -14.13 13.29
N ALA A 194 -2.74 -14.31 11.96
CA ALA A 194 -3.90 -14.27 11.06
C ALA A 194 -5.01 -15.27 11.45
N LYS A 195 -4.64 -16.42 12.05
CA LYS A 195 -5.61 -17.42 12.55
C LYS A 195 -6.59 -16.88 13.60
N ASP A 196 -6.19 -15.83 14.33
CA ASP A 196 -7.02 -15.19 15.36
C ASP A 196 -8.02 -14.19 14.72
N TRP A 197 -7.95 -14.00 13.40
CA TRP A 197 -8.74 -13.04 12.61
C TRP A 197 -9.34 -13.73 11.36
N PRO A 198 -10.27 -14.69 11.53
CA PRO A 198 -10.76 -15.54 10.44
C PRO A 198 -11.50 -14.79 9.32
N ASP A 199 -12.01 -13.59 9.61
CA ASP A 199 -12.74 -12.74 8.66
C ASP A 199 -11.81 -11.85 7.80
N ILE A 200 -10.49 -11.93 8.01
CA ILE A 200 -9.50 -11.15 7.26
C ILE A 200 -8.93 -11.99 6.13
N ASP A 201 -9.26 -11.62 4.90
CA ASP A 201 -8.80 -12.29 3.70
C ASP A 201 -7.30 -12.07 3.44
N THR A 202 -6.86 -10.82 3.34
CA THR A 202 -5.49 -10.50 2.89
C THR A 202 -5.06 -9.11 3.31
N ILE A 203 -3.90 -9.03 3.96
CA ILE A 203 -3.20 -7.78 4.18
C ILE A 203 -1.94 -7.77 3.33
N LYS A 204 -1.59 -6.61 2.81
CA LYS A 204 -0.27 -6.41 2.20
C LYS A 204 0.49 -5.28 2.90
N VAL A 205 1.71 -5.58 3.33
CA VAL A 205 2.67 -4.56 3.74
C VAL A 205 3.44 -4.08 2.50
N ILE A 206 3.57 -2.75 2.36
CA ILE A 206 4.38 -2.10 1.32
C ILE A 206 5.24 -1.04 2.00
N VAL A 207 6.54 -1.03 1.70
CA VAL A 207 7.52 -0.03 2.14
C VAL A 207 7.96 0.76 0.92
N ILE A 208 7.90 2.09 0.97
CA ILE A 208 8.49 2.97 -0.05
C ILE A 208 9.75 3.60 0.54
N ASP A 209 10.91 3.36 -0.09
CA ASP A 209 12.20 3.91 0.33
C ASP A 209 12.64 5.08 -0.56
N LEU A 210 12.37 6.30 -0.09
CA LEU A 210 12.78 7.52 -0.80
C LEU A 210 14.30 7.79 -0.72
N ASN A 211 15.07 7.01 0.05
CA ASN A 211 16.53 7.11 0.07
C ASN A 211 17.20 6.27 -0.99
N LYS A 212 16.50 5.31 -1.59
CA LYS A 212 17.08 4.35 -2.53
C LYS A 212 17.85 5.06 -3.66
N ARG A 213 17.26 6.10 -4.25
CA ARG A 213 17.89 6.90 -5.32
C ARG A 213 19.10 7.69 -4.84
N SER A 214 19.05 8.26 -3.64
CA SER A 214 20.20 8.96 -3.06
C SER A 214 21.43 8.05 -2.88
N ARG A 215 21.23 6.75 -2.64
CA ARG A 215 22.34 5.79 -2.50
C ARG A 215 23.00 5.46 -3.84
N VAL A 216 22.24 5.48 -4.94
CA VAL A 216 22.72 5.20 -6.31
C VAL A 216 23.42 6.42 -6.92
N SER A 217 23.00 7.65 -6.60
CA SER A 217 23.64 8.86 -7.12
C SER A 217 24.99 9.20 -6.45
N LEU A 218 25.36 8.52 -5.37
CA LEU A 218 26.62 8.73 -4.64
C LEU A 218 27.73 7.73 -5.03
N THR A 219 27.44 6.82 -5.96
CA THR A 219 28.37 5.84 -6.56
C THR A 219 28.63 6.19 -8.01
#